data_AF-A0A8T7HF83-F1
#
_entry.id   AF-A0A8T7HF83-F1
#
_cell.length_a   1.000
_cell.length_b   1.000
_cell.length_c   1.000
_cell.angle_alpha   90.00
_cell.angle_beta   90.00
_cell.angle_gamma   90.00
#
_symmetry.space_group_name_H-M   'P 1'
#
loop_
_entity.id
_entity.type
_entity.pdbx_description
1 polymer ?
#
loop_
_entity_poly.entity_id
_entity_poly.type
_entity_poly.pdbx_seq_one_letter_code
_entity_poly.pdbx_strand_id
1 'polypeptide(L)'
;MDLRDIRKEVHLIPSIKTDLQEFQKNWIKPVKSNTNKHMPFLQNLSPEEKKEFNTKMQEVQTVMKKLEDSDLITQRLTSHARHLIELKLTQFQGNEQKSNMITKSFISDDVMNIKRTITEVKSFNEDMDELSEHYEDINELLQKSLSLEEMLFYMELPHYKYLSSLMKTAGSHKKLVSHIGRHFVKLAKQPSLKKTPHQ
;
A
#
# COMPACT_ATOMS: atom_id res chain seq x y z
N MET A 1 -15.89 -11.66 -4.97
CA MET A 1 -14.52 -12.04 -5.35
C MET A 1 -14.26 -13.46 -4.89
N ASP A 2 -14.03 -14.37 -5.84
CA ASP A 2 -13.68 -15.75 -5.53
C ASP A 2 -12.17 -15.89 -5.18
N LEU A 3 -11.68 -17.09 -4.86
CA LEU A 3 -10.27 -17.30 -4.51
C LEU A 3 -9.32 -17.12 -5.71
N ARG A 4 -9.79 -17.36 -6.94
CA ARG A 4 -8.99 -17.19 -8.17
C ARG A 4 -8.82 -15.70 -8.46
N ASP A 5 -9.89 -14.93 -8.30
CA ASP A 5 -9.91 -13.48 -8.43
C ASP A 5 -8.99 -12.84 -7.37
N ILE A 6 -9.07 -13.26 -6.09
CA ILE A 6 -8.17 -12.77 -5.03
C ILE A 6 -6.71 -13.01 -5.43
N ARG A 7 -6.38 -14.22 -5.88
CA ARG A 7 -5.02 -14.53 -6.31
C ARG A 7 -4.57 -13.63 -7.47
N LYS A 8 -5.41 -13.43 -8.49
CA LYS A 8 -5.10 -12.56 -9.63
C LYS A 8 -4.88 -11.12 -9.19
N GLU A 9 -5.82 -10.57 -8.45
CA GLU A 9 -5.79 -9.19 -7.96
C GLU A 9 -4.54 -8.91 -7.11
N VAL A 10 -4.14 -9.84 -6.24
CA VAL A 10 -2.89 -9.69 -5.47
C VAL A 10 -1.64 -9.61 -6.37
N HIS A 11 -1.59 -10.38 -7.48
CA HIS A 11 -0.44 -10.34 -8.40
C HIS A 11 -0.42 -9.08 -9.28
N LEU A 12 -1.54 -8.35 -9.37
CA LEU A 12 -1.66 -7.11 -10.12
C LEU A 12 -1.32 -5.88 -9.28
N ILE A 13 -1.08 -6.03 -7.97
CA ILE A 13 -0.65 -4.92 -7.12
C ILE A 13 0.72 -4.43 -7.61
N PRO A 14 0.86 -3.14 -7.97
CA PRO A 14 2.15 -2.57 -8.35
C PRO A 14 3.11 -2.54 -7.16
N SER A 15 4.42 -2.42 -7.43
CA SER A 15 5.41 -2.29 -6.38
C SER A 15 5.30 -0.91 -5.72
N ILE A 16 5.07 -0.92 -4.40
CA ILE A 16 4.99 0.30 -3.59
C ILE A 16 6.34 1.01 -3.60
N LYS A 17 7.44 0.25 -3.51
CA LYS A 17 8.79 0.80 -3.56
C LYS A 17 9.06 1.55 -4.87
N THR A 18 8.65 0.99 -6.01
CA THR A 18 8.83 1.65 -7.31
C THR A 18 8.04 2.96 -7.38
N ASP A 19 6.78 2.94 -6.96
CA ASP A 19 5.94 4.14 -6.98
C ASP A 19 6.44 5.22 -6.00
N LEU A 20 6.92 4.84 -4.82
CA LEU A 20 7.56 5.78 -3.87
C LEU A 20 8.84 6.40 -4.43
N GLN A 21 9.68 5.61 -5.11
CA GLN A 21 10.92 6.10 -5.72
C GLN A 21 10.64 7.07 -6.87
N GLU A 22 9.68 6.75 -7.72
CA GLU A 22 9.28 7.64 -8.80
C GLU A 22 8.56 8.89 -8.28
N PHE A 23 7.74 8.77 -7.23
CA PHE A 23 7.16 9.93 -6.55
C PHE A 23 8.27 10.86 -6.00
N GLN A 24 9.26 10.31 -5.29
CA GLN A 24 10.40 11.08 -4.77
C GLN A 24 11.21 11.75 -5.89
N LYS A 25 11.43 11.03 -6.99
CA LYS A 25 12.24 11.51 -8.12
C LYS A 25 11.55 12.62 -8.91
N ASN A 26 10.24 12.50 -9.13
CA ASN A 26 9.47 13.44 -9.94
C ASN A 26 8.89 14.60 -9.12
N TRP A 27 8.93 14.54 -7.79
CA TRP A 27 8.41 15.59 -6.92
C TRP A 27 9.48 16.13 -5.96
N ILE A 28 9.92 15.32 -5.00
CA ILE A 28 10.77 15.78 -3.88
C ILE A 28 12.13 16.28 -4.35
N LYS A 29 12.78 15.57 -5.28
CA LYS A 29 14.10 15.97 -5.78
C LYS A 29 14.06 17.30 -6.53
N PRO A 30 13.13 17.54 -7.48
CA PRO A 30 12.95 18.84 -8.10
C PRO A 30 12.77 19.98 -7.09
N VAL A 31 11.97 19.77 -6.04
CA VAL A 31 11.61 20.85 -5.11
C VAL A 31 12.69 21.08 -4.02
N LYS A 32 13.50 20.07 -3.67
CA LYS A 32 14.52 20.15 -2.59
C LYS A 32 15.91 20.63 -3.05
N SER A 33 16.24 20.53 -4.33
CA SER A 33 17.63 20.74 -4.76
C SER A 33 18.02 22.24 -4.71
N ASN A 34 19.05 22.60 -3.92
CA ASN A 34 19.65 23.95 -3.93
C ASN A 34 20.17 24.37 -5.33
N THR A 35 20.18 23.45 -6.29
CA THR A 35 20.42 23.65 -7.71
C THR A 35 19.16 24.01 -8.50
N ASN A 36 18.13 24.62 -7.88
CA ASN A 36 16.86 25.12 -8.45
C ASN A 36 16.99 26.15 -9.61
N LYS A 37 17.95 25.97 -10.52
CA LYS A 37 18.05 26.71 -11.78
C LYS A 37 16.80 26.54 -12.65
N HIS A 38 16.09 25.42 -12.49
CA HIS A 38 14.89 25.09 -13.25
C HIS A 38 13.58 25.43 -12.53
N MET A 39 13.63 25.81 -11.24
CA MET A 39 12.46 26.24 -10.46
C MET A 39 12.79 27.52 -9.66
N PRO A 40 12.96 28.66 -10.35
CA PRO A 40 13.39 29.92 -9.74
C PRO A 40 12.45 30.44 -8.64
N PHE A 41 11.15 30.15 -8.70
CA PHE A 41 10.18 30.54 -7.66
C PHE A 41 10.50 30.04 -6.25
N LEU A 42 11.09 28.85 -6.10
CA LEU A 42 11.47 28.33 -4.77
C LEU A 42 12.57 29.19 -4.12
N GLN A 43 13.32 29.93 -4.93
CA GLN A 43 14.33 30.87 -4.45
C GLN A 43 13.67 32.17 -3.96
N ASN A 44 12.48 32.52 -4.47
CA ASN A 44 11.75 33.75 -4.17
C ASN A 44 10.82 33.65 -2.95
N LEU A 45 10.64 32.46 -2.37
CA LEU A 45 9.89 32.29 -1.12
C LEU A 45 10.51 33.12 0.01
N SER A 46 9.66 33.73 0.84
CA SER A 46 10.09 34.44 2.04
C SER A 46 10.78 33.49 3.05
N PRO A 47 11.58 34.00 3.99
CA PRO A 47 12.23 33.17 5.01
C PRO A 47 11.23 32.34 5.84
N GLU A 48 10.04 32.88 6.09
CA GLU A 48 8.97 32.22 6.85
C GLU A 48 8.34 31.08 6.04
N GLU A 49 7.95 31.33 4.79
CA GLU A 49 7.42 30.31 3.88
C GLU A 49 8.45 29.20 3.61
N LYS A 50 9.74 29.54 3.48
CA LYS A 50 10.82 28.55 3.34
C LYS A 50 10.93 27.65 4.56
N LYS A 51 10.75 28.20 5.77
CA LYS A 51 10.81 27.42 7.00
C LYS A 51 9.62 26.45 7.06
N GLU A 52 8.42 26.94 6.80
CA GLU A 52 7.20 26.13 6.76
C GLU A 52 7.28 25.02 5.70
N PHE A 53 7.71 25.38 4.48
CA PHE A 53 7.92 24.44 3.39
C PHE A 53 8.89 23.31 3.79
N ASN A 54 10.04 23.67 4.39
CA ASN A 54 11.03 22.68 4.81
C ASN A 54 10.50 21.76 5.93
N THR A 55 9.71 22.30 6.87
CA THR A 55 9.06 21.49 7.91
C THR A 55 8.10 20.47 7.30
N LYS A 56 7.16 20.90 6.44
CA LYS A 56 6.23 20.00 5.75
C LYS A 56 6.96 18.96 4.89
N MET A 57 8.05 19.35 4.23
CA MET A 57 8.86 18.44 3.43
C MET A 57 9.62 17.39 4.28
N GLN A 58 9.96 17.71 5.53
CA GLN A 58 10.50 16.73 6.48
C GLN A 58 9.44 15.74 6.95
N GLU A 59 8.21 16.21 7.16
CA GLU A 59 7.06 15.36 7.50
C GLU A 59 6.79 14.34 6.39
N VAL A 60 6.72 14.79 5.13
CA VAL A 60 6.63 13.92 3.94
C VAL A 60 7.74 12.86 3.94
N GLN A 61 9.00 13.24 4.14
CA GLN A 61 10.12 12.29 4.15
C GLN A 61 10.01 11.26 5.28
N THR A 62 9.51 11.68 6.44
CA THR A 62 9.30 10.80 7.59
C THR A 62 8.23 9.77 7.26
N VAL A 63 7.10 10.20 6.70
CA VAL A 63 6.01 9.29 6.27
C VAL A 63 6.48 8.34 5.18
N MET A 64 7.17 8.85 4.15
CA MET A 64 7.70 8.00 3.07
C MET A 64 8.64 6.90 3.59
N LYS A 65 9.46 7.21 4.60
CA LYS A 65 10.34 6.22 5.23
C LYS A 65 9.56 5.11 5.92
N LYS A 66 8.42 5.42 6.56
CA LYS A 66 7.53 4.39 7.13
C LYS A 66 7.00 3.45 6.04
N LEU A 67 6.78 3.98 4.83
CA LEU A 67 6.17 3.24 3.71
C LEU A 67 7.17 2.36 2.94
N GLU A 68 8.49 2.51 3.11
CA GLU A 68 9.53 1.81 2.33
C GLU A 68 9.41 0.28 2.38
N ASP A 69 9.04 -0.28 3.53
CA ASP A 69 8.93 -1.73 3.74
C ASP A 69 7.52 -2.30 3.46
N SER A 70 6.60 -1.48 2.94
CA SER A 70 5.19 -1.86 2.75
C SER A 70 4.97 -2.91 1.66
N ASP A 71 5.97 -3.17 0.80
CA ASP A 71 5.91 -4.29 -0.15
C ASP A 71 5.79 -5.66 0.55
N LEU A 72 6.20 -5.76 1.82
CA LEU A 72 6.00 -6.96 2.64
C LEU A 72 4.51 -7.29 2.82
N ILE A 73 3.64 -6.29 2.83
CA ILE A 73 2.19 -6.48 2.91
C ILE A 73 1.70 -7.25 1.67
N THR A 74 2.13 -6.84 0.47
CA THR A 74 1.79 -7.52 -0.79
C THR A 74 2.27 -8.98 -0.79
N GLN A 75 3.47 -9.23 -0.28
CA GLN A 75 4.01 -10.60 -0.14
C GLN A 75 3.15 -11.45 0.81
N ARG A 76 2.74 -10.89 1.95
CA ARG A 76 1.87 -11.57 2.92
C ARG A 76 0.48 -11.86 2.36
N LEU A 77 -0.14 -10.89 1.69
CA LEU A 77 -1.42 -11.08 1.00
C LEU A 77 -1.33 -12.20 -0.05
N THR A 78 -0.19 -12.28 -0.77
CA THR A 78 0.08 -13.35 -1.74
C THR A 78 0.15 -14.72 -1.05
N SER A 79 0.86 -14.79 0.07
CA SER A 79 0.97 -16.00 0.89
C SER A 79 -0.40 -16.45 1.40
N HIS A 80 -1.19 -15.53 1.96
CA HIS A 80 -2.54 -15.83 2.47
C HIS A 80 -3.48 -16.32 1.39
N ALA A 81 -3.44 -15.71 0.20
CA ALA A 81 -4.25 -16.16 -0.93
C ALA A 81 -3.88 -17.60 -1.35
N ARG A 82 -2.58 -17.96 -1.32
CA ARG A 82 -2.11 -19.33 -1.58
C ARG A 82 -2.58 -20.29 -0.50
N HIS A 83 -2.41 -19.94 0.78
CA HIS A 83 -2.87 -20.74 1.91
C HIS A 83 -4.38 -21.01 1.88
N LEU A 84 -5.20 -20.04 1.47
CA LEU A 84 -6.65 -20.23 1.33
C LEU A 84 -7.01 -21.23 0.22
N ILE A 85 -6.30 -21.17 -0.91
CA ILE A 85 -6.48 -22.14 -2.00
C ILE A 85 -6.09 -23.53 -1.51
N GLU A 86 -4.95 -23.65 -0.83
CA GLU A 86 -4.47 -24.91 -0.29
C GLU A 86 -5.38 -25.48 0.80
N LEU A 87 -5.90 -24.64 1.69
CA LEU A 87 -6.89 -25.02 2.70
C LEU A 87 -8.13 -25.61 2.03
N LYS A 88 -8.66 -24.94 1.00
CA LYS A 88 -9.83 -25.43 0.27
C LYS A 88 -9.56 -26.78 -0.42
N LEU A 89 -8.39 -26.95 -1.03
CA LEU A 89 -8.01 -28.21 -1.68
C LEU A 89 -7.83 -29.35 -0.69
N THR A 90 -7.19 -29.09 0.46
CA THR A 90 -6.96 -30.10 1.50
C THR A 90 -8.24 -30.52 2.20
N GLN A 91 -9.17 -29.59 2.43
CA GLN A 91 -10.52 -29.90 2.89
C GLN A 91 -11.29 -30.78 1.90
N PHE A 92 -11.17 -30.50 0.60
CA PHE A 92 -11.78 -31.33 -0.45
C PHE A 92 -11.18 -32.74 -0.52
N GLN A 93 -9.87 -32.88 -0.29
CA GLN A 93 -9.19 -34.18 -0.24
C GLN A 93 -9.46 -34.96 1.05
N GLY A 94 -10.08 -34.33 2.06
CA GLY A 94 -10.30 -34.92 3.39
C GLY A 94 -9.01 -35.03 4.22
N ASN A 95 -7.98 -34.23 3.94
CA ASN A 95 -6.74 -34.22 4.71
C ASN A 95 -6.83 -33.24 5.89
N GLU A 96 -7.42 -33.70 6.99
CA GLU A 96 -7.65 -32.89 8.19
C GLU A 96 -6.36 -32.42 8.87
N GLN A 97 -5.33 -33.27 8.92
CA GLN A 97 -4.05 -32.92 9.53
C GLN A 97 -3.43 -31.71 8.84
N LYS A 98 -3.38 -31.71 7.50
CA LYS A 98 -2.84 -30.60 6.72
C LYS A 98 -3.73 -29.37 6.79
N SER A 99 -5.05 -29.53 6.74
CA SER A 99 -6.01 -28.43 6.94
C SER A 99 -5.82 -27.72 8.28
N ASN A 100 -5.63 -28.49 9.36
CA ASN A 100 -5.38 -27.95 10.70
C ASN A 100 -4.02 -27.23 10.79
N MET A 101 -2.98 -27.77 10.15
CA MET A 101 -1.67 -27.12 10.08
C MET A 101 -1.74 -25.77 9.37
N ILE A 102 -2.42 -25.70 8.21
CA ILE A 102 -2.60 -24.45 7.46
C ILE A 102 -3.41 -23.44 8.29
N THR A 103 -4.47 -23.89 8.95
CA THR A 103 -5.30 -23.04 9.82
C THR A 103 -4.48 -22.46 10.99
N LYS A 104 -3.64 -23.27 11.63
CA LYS A 104 -2.74 -22.82 12.70
C LYS A 104 -1.72 -21.81 12.20
N SER A 105 -1.08 -22.05 11.05
CA SER A 105 -0.15 -21.09 10.46
C SER A 105 -0.86 -19.76 10.14
N PHE A 106 -2.07 -19.81 9.59
CA PHE A 106 -2.83 -18.61 9.24
C PHE A 106 -3.18 -17.71 10.45
N ILE A 107 -3.39 -18.30 11.63
CA ILE A 107 -3.80 -17.59 12.86
C ILE A 107 -2.61 -17.25 13.75
N SER A 108 -1.66 -18.16 13.89
CA SER A 108 -0.70 -18.18 14.99
C SER A 108 0.76 -18.10 14.54
N ASP A 109 1.04 -18.01 13.24
CA ASP A 109 2.41 -17.82 12.75
C ASP A 109 2.94 -16.41 13.13
N ASP A 110 4.11 -16.33 13.77
CA ASP A 110 4.66 -15.06 14.28
C ASP A 110 4.93 -14.02 13.17
N VAL A 111 5.15 -14.48 11.94
CA VAL A 111 5.51 -13.64 10.80
C VAL A 111 4.35 -13.48 9.83
N MET A 112 3.63 -14.57 9.55
CA MET A 112 2.62 -14.70 8.52
C MET A 112 1.20 -14.82 9.06
N ASN A 113 0.92 -14.43 10.31
CA ASN A 113 -0.48 -14.42 10.75
C ASN A 113 -1.28 -13.28 10.08
N ILE A 114 -2.55 -13.57 9.82
CA ILE A 114 -3.46 -12.61 9.19
C ILE A 114 -3.73 -11.39 10.06
N LYS A 115 -3.71 -11.53 11.40
CA LYS A 115 -3.99 -10.43 12.34
C LYS A 115 -2.96 -9.30 12.18
N ARG A 116 -1.67 -9.65 12.11
CA ARG A 116 -0.58 -8.72 11.86
C ARG A 116 -0.72 -8.07 10.49
N THR A 117 -1.05 -8.85 9.47
CA THR A 117 -1.28 -8.32 8.12
C THR A 117 -2.43 -7.30 8.10
N ILE A 118 -3.52 -7.55 8.85
CA ILE A 118 -4.63 -6.59 9.00
C ILE A 118 -4.16 -5.28 9.63
N THR A 119 -3.37 -5.36 10.71
CA THR A 119 -2.83 -4.17 11.38
C THR A 119 -1.92 -3.38 10.46
N GLU A 120 -1.01 -4.05 9.75
CA GLU A 120 -0.09 -3.40 8.81
C GLU A 120 -0.82 -2.76 7.63
N VAL A 121 -1.85 -3.41 7.08
CA VAL A 121 -2.72 -2.81 6.05
C VAL A 121 -3.40 -1.56 6.58
N LYS A 122 -3.85 -1.57 7.85
CA LYS A 122 -4.47 -0.40 8.47
C LYS A 122 -3.47 0.74 8.61
N SER A 123 -2.31 0.48 9.19
CA SER A 123 -1.25 1.49 9.33
C SER A 123 -0.79 2.03 7.98
N PHE A 124 -0.64 1.16 6.97
CA PHE A 124 -0.31 1.60 5.61
C PHE A 124 -1.36 2.54 5.02
N ASN A 125 -2.66 2.29 5.24
CA ASN A 125 -3.69 3.23 4.80
C ASN A 125 -3.60 4.57 5.55
N GLU A 126 -3.42 4.53 6.87
CA GLU A 126 -3.29 5.75 7.70
C GLU A 126 -2.07 6.59 7.29
N ASP A 127 -0.90 5.96 7.11
CA ASP A 127 0.30 6.63 6.63
C ASP A 127 0.14 7.14 5.18
N MET A 128 -0.73 6.52 4.37
CA MET A 128 -0.99 6.97 3.00
C MET A 128 -1.94 8.16 2.92
N ASP A 129 -2.96 8.17 3.79
CA ASP A 129 -3.82 9.33 3.98
C ASP A 129 -2.97 10.51 4.49
N GLU A 130 -2.09 10.28 5.48
CA GLU A 130 -1.14 11.28 5.99
C GLU A 130 -0.22 11.82 4.88
N LEU A 131 0.34 10.95 4.01
CA LEU A 131 1.17 11.40 2.88
C LEU A 131 0.38 12.28 1.89
N SER A 132 -0.88 11.93 1.64
CA SER A 132 -1.75 12.68 0.72
C SER A 132 -2.06 14.06 1.27
N GLU A 133 -2.38 14.17 2.57
CA GLU A 133 -2.62 15.44 3.25
C GLU A 133 -1.37 16.35 3.18
N HIS A 134 -0.19 15.82 3.52
CA HIS A 134 1.06 16.59 3.43
C HIS A 134 1.38 17.04 1.98
N TYR A 135 1.04 16.21 0.99
CA TYR A 135 1.19 16.57 -0.42
C TYR A 135 0.26 17.71 -0.83
N GLU A 136 -1.00 17.68 -0.40
CA GLU A 136 -1.98 18.73 -0.67
C GLU A 136 -1.57 20.04 0.02
N ASP A 137 -1.15 19.99 1.27
CA ASP A 137 -0.65 21.14 2.03
C ASP A 137 0.53 21.84 1.35
N ILE A 138 1.51 21.05 0.89
CA ILE A 138 2.67 21.60 0.18
C ILE A 138 2.24 22.22 -1.15
N ASN A 139 1.31 21.58 -1.88
CA ASN A 139 0.79 22.15 -3.12
C ASN A 139 0.03 23.44 -2.88
N GLU A 140 -0.79 23.53 -1.84
CA GLU A 140 -1.52 24.75 -1.51
C GLU A 140 -0.56 25.90 -1.16
N LEU A 141 0.49 25.60 -0.38
CA LEU A 141 1.54 26.56 -0.06
C LEU A 141 2.26 27.03 -1.33
N LEU A 142 2.63 26.11 -2.21
CA LEU A 142 3.29 26.46 -3.47
C LEU A 142 2.36 27.27 -4.38
N GLN A 143 1.09 26.91 -4.51
CA GLN A 143 0.12 27.64 -5.36
C GLN A 143 -0.06 29.11 -4.95
N LYS A 144 0.05 29.43 -3.65
CA LYS A 144 -0.04 30.81 -3.15
C LYS A 144 1.17 31.67 -3.55
N SER A 145 2.31 31.05 -3.78
CA SER A 145 3.58 31.74 -4.03
C SER A 145 4.06 31.63 -5.49
N LEU A 146 3.37 30.83 -6.31
CA LEU A 146 3.72 30.53 -7.70
C LEU A 146 3.08 31.48 -8.71
N SER A 147 3.82 31.88 -9.75
CA SER A 147 3.20 32.48 -10.94
C SER A 147 2.44 31.43 -11.77
N LEU A 148 1.53 31.88 -12.64
CA LEU A 148 0.69 31.00 -13.45
C LEU A 148 1.51 30.04 -14.35
N GLU A 149 2.61 30.52 -14.94
CA GLU A 149 3.48 29.72 -15.82
C GLU A 149 4.21 28.63 -15.04
N GLU A 150 4.68 28.96 -13.83
CA GLU A 150 5.38 28.04 -12.95
C GLU A 150 4.43 27.00 -12.34
N MET A 151 3.17 27.40 -12.06
CA MET A 151 2.11 26.48 -11.66
C MET A 151 1.78 25.48 -12.78
N LEU A 152 1.71 25.94 -14.04
CA LEU A 152 1.51 25.08 -15.20
C LEU A 152 2.63 24.03 -15.32
N PHE A 153 3.89 24.45 -15.27
CA PHE A 153 5.04 23.55 -15.31
C PHE A 153 5.04 22.55 -14.14
N TYR A 154 4.70 23.01 -12.94
CA TYR A 154 4.64 22.16 -11.75
C TYR A 154 3.50 21.12 -11.83
N MET A 155 2.37 21.47 -12.43
CA MET A 155 1.23 20.57 -12.65
C MET A 155 1.47 19.56 -13.78
N GLU A 156 2.39 19.84 -14.71
CA GLU A 156 2.81 18.89 -15.75
C GLU A 156 3.68 17.75 -15.21
N LEU A 157 4.27 17.90 -14.02
CA LEU A 157 5.07 16.84 -13.41
C LEU A 157 4.17 15.63 -13.06
N PRO A 158 4.60 14.40 -13.33
CA PRO A 158 3.78 13.20 -13.14
C PRO A 158 3.67 12.76 -11.67
N HIS A 159 3.87 13.65 -10.69
CA HIS A 159 3.91 13.31 -9.27
C HIS A 159 2.58 12.74 -8.75
N TYR A 160 1.46 13.34 -9.13
CA TYR A 160 0.12 12.91 -8.74
C TYR A 160 -0.22 11.52 -9.26
N LYS A 161 0.31 11.14 -10.42
CA LYS A 161 0.13 9.79 -10.98
C LYS A 161 0.66 8.72 -10.02
N TYR A 162 1.85 8.93 -9.46
CA TYR A 162 2.47 7.98 -8.54
C TYR A 162 1.78 7.98 -7.17
N LEU A 163 1.41 9.16 -6.66
CA LEU A 163 0.60 9.25 -5.43
C LEU A 163 -0.75 8.52 -5.58
N SER A 164 -1.45 8.77 -6.69
CA SER A 164 -2.73 8.09 -7.01
C SER A 164 -2.56 6.57 -7.12
N SER A 165 -1.43 6.09 -7.68
CA SER A 165 -1.11 4.67 -7.73
C SER A 165 -0.92 4.06 -6.34
N LEU A 166 -0.21 4.76 -5.45
CA LEU A 166 -0.03 4.36 -4.06
C LEU A 166 -1.36 4.30 -3.28
N MET A 167 -2.20 5.33 -3.41
CA MET A 167 -3.53 5.35 -2.79
C MET A 167 -4.43 4.19 -3.30
N LYS A 168 -4.39 3.92 -4.61
CA LYS A 168 -5.11 2.76 -5.19
C LYS A 168 -4.59 1.44 -4.62
N THR A 169 -3.28 1.34 -4.38
CA THR A 169 -2.67 0.16 -3.75
C THR A 169 -3.15 -0.02 -2.32
N ALA A 170 -3.23 1.05 -1.53
CA ALA A 170 -3.75 1.02 -0.17
C ALA A 170 -5.22 0.55 -0.12
N GLY A 171 -6.06 1.07 -1.02
CA GLY A 171 -7.44 0.61 -1.19
C GLY A 171 -7.52 -0.86 -1.61
N SER A 172 -6.64 -1.31 -2.49
CA SER A 172 -6.57 -2.70 -2.96
C SER A 172 -6.17 -3.66 -1.85
N HIS A 173 -5.15 -3.31 -1.05
CA HIS A 173 -4.75 -4.06 0.15
C HIS A 173 -5.91 -4.23 1.13
N LYS A 174 -6.62 -3.13 1.44
CA LYS A 174 -7.79 -3.14 2.33
C LYS A 174 -8.91 -4.05 1.83
N LYS A 175 -9.22 -3.97 0.53
CA LYS A 175 -10.21 -4.85 -0.12
C LYS A 175 -9.78 -6.32 -0.01
N LEU A 176 -8.53 -6.62 -0.37
CA LEU A 176 -7.99 -7.97 -0.41
C LEU A 176 -7.93 -8.62 0.96
N VAL A 177 -7.43 -7.92 1.98
CA VAL A 177 -7.36 -8.47 3.34
C VAL A 177 -8.75 -8.78 3.90
N SER A 178 -9.75 -7.94 3.59
CA SER A 178 -11.16 -8.21 3.96
C SER A 178 -11.69 -9.48 3.30
N HIS A 179 -11.44 -9.66 2.01
CA HIS A 179 -11.88 -10.85 1.29
C HIS A 179 -11.17 -12.12 1.74
N ILE A 180 -9.85 -12.05 1.96
CA ILE A 180 -9.04 -13.13 2.51
C ILE A 180 -9.60 -13.55 3.87
N GLY A 181 -9.85 -12.60 4.78
CA GLY A 181 -10.43 -12.89 6.09
C GLY A 181 -11.81 -13.56 6.00
N ARG A 182 -12.71 -13.09 5.12
CA ARG A 182 -14.03 -13.71 4.91
C ARG A 182 -13.94 -15.15 4.40
N HIS A 183 -13.07 -15.40 3.43
CA HIS A 183 -12.86 -16.76 2.91
C HIS A 183 -12.24 -17.68 3.95
N PHE A 184 -11.29 -17.19 4.73
CA PHE A 184 -10.71 -17.94 5.84
C PHE A 184 -11.78 -18.40 6.83
N VAL A 185 -12.60 -17.46 7.33
CA VAL A 185 -13.68 -17.78 8.27
C VAL A 185 -14.67 -18.78 7.69
N LYS A 186 -14.99 -18.65 6.39
CA LYS A 186 -15.89 -19.58 5.71
C LYS A 186 -15.31 -20.99 5.65
N LEU A 187 -14.04 -21.14 5.27
CA LEU A 187 -13.37 -22.44 5.18
C LEU A 187 -13.15 -23.05 6.56
N ALA A 188 -12.73 -22.27 7.55
CA ALA A 188 -12.51 -22.74 8.92
C ALA A 188 -13.79 -23.27 9.60
N LYS A 189 -14.96 -22.78 9.19
CA LYS A 189 -16.27 -23.24 9.69
C LYS A 189 -16.83 -24.45 8.94
N GLN A 190 -16.27 -24.81 7.79
CA GLN A 190 -16.72 -25.98 7.02
C GLN A 190 -16.00 -27.23 7.53
N PRO A 191 -16.72 -28.24 8.06
CA PRO A 191 -16.12 -29.53 8.32
C PRO A 191 -15.63 -30.14 7.00
N SER A 192 -14.55 -30.93 7.07
CA SER A 192 -14.06 -31.74 5.95
C SER A 192 -15.24 -32.47 5.32
N LEU A 193 -15.38 -32.39 3.99
CA LEU A 193 -16.39 -33.17 3.30
C LEU A 193 -16.03 -34.64 3.54
N LYS A 194 -16.80 -35.33 4.41
CA LYS A 194 -16.69 -36.78 4.59
C LYS A 194 -16.77 -37.40 3.20
N LYS A 195 -15.73 -38.14 2.80
CA LYS A 195 -15.73 -38.94 1.59
C LYS A 195 -17.03 -39.73 1.56
N THR A 196 -17.94 -39.41 0.64
CA THR A 196 -18.99 -40.35 0.27
C THR A 196 -18.27 -41.54 -0.35
N PRO A 197 -18.39 -42.75 0.22
CA PRO A 197 -17.87 -43.93 -0.44
C PRO A 197 -18.60 -44.05 -1.78
N HIS A 198 -17.85 -44.02 -2.88
CA HIS A 198 -18.38 -44.46 -4.16
C HIS A 198 -18.74 -45.94 -3.98
N GLN A 199 -20.05 -46.21 -3.94
CA GLN A 199 -20.62 -47.54 -4.16
C GLN A 199 -20.50 -47.89 -5.65
#